data_AF-A0A832VSZ2-F1
#
_entry.id   AF-A0A832VSZ2-F1
#
_cell.length_a   1.000
_cell.length_b   1.000
_cell.length_c   1.000
_cell.angle_alpha   90.00
_cell.angle_beta   90.00
_cell.angle_gamma   90.00
#
_symmetry.space_group_name_H-M   'P 1'
#
loop_
_entity.id
_entity.type
_entity.pdbx_description
1 polymer ?
#
loop_
_entity_poly.entity_id
_entity_poly.type
_entity_poly.pdbx_seq_one_letter_code
_entity_poly.pdbx_strand_id
1 'polypeptide(L)'
;LEEMFLAGADIAKLAVMPQSMEDTLNLLKVTLDFKNKGKPVCTIAMGKQGKHTRVVAPLYGSVLTYASIESDTAAAPGQLPADEVKKIMEMLK
;
A
#
# COMPACT_ATOMS: atom_id res chain seq x y z
N LEU A 1 -7.09 -1.11 12.08
CA LEU A 1 -7.08 0.27 11.56
C LEU A 1 -7.83 1.22 12.48
N GLU A 2 -9.10 0.97 12.81
CA GLU A 2 -9.86 1.87 13.72
C GLU A 2 -9.21 2.01 15.10
N GLU A 3 -8.76 0.90 15.69
CA GLU A 3 -8.00 0.88 16.94
C GLU A 3 -6.72 1.73 16.89
N MET A 4 -6.04 1.80 15.74
CA MET A 4 -4.84 2.61 15.59
C MET A 4 -5.18 4.10 15.69
N PHE A 5 -6.31 4.53 15.12
CA PHE A 5 -6.79 5.90 15.27
C PHE A 5 -7.28 6.18 16.70
N LEU A 6 -7.92 5.21 17.37
CA LEU A 6 -8.27 5.33 18.80
C LEU A 6 -7.03 5.48 19.68
N ALA A 7 -5.92 4.85 19.29
CA ALA A 7 -4.62 5.00 19.94
C ALA A 7 -3.86 6.29 19.56
N GLY A 8 -4.46 7.19 18.77
CA GLY A 8 -3.88 8.49 18.44
C GLY A 8 -3.00 8.53 17.18
N ALA A 9 -3.08 7.54 16.28
CA ALA A 9 -2.32 7.59 15.04
C ALA A 9 -2.85 8.65 14.07
N ASP A 10 -1.95 9.51 13.55
CA ASP A 10 -2.29 10.44 12.47
C ASP A 10 -2.49 9.73 11.13
N ILE A 11 -1.72 8.65 10.88
CA ILE A 11 -1.84 7.78 9.71
C ILE A 11 -1.78 6.33 10.16
N ALA A 12 -2.83 5.55 9.90
CA ALA A 12 -2.84 4.14 10.26
C ALA A 12 -2.21 3.29 9.14
N LYS A 13 -1.27 2.41 9.49
CA LYS A 13 -0.54 1.55 8.53
C LYS A 13 -0.94 0.09 8.67
N LEU A 14 -1.25 -0.56 7.54
CA LEU A 14 -1.57 -1.99 7.46
C LEU A 14 -0.75 -2.64 6.34
N ALA A 15 0.12 -3.59 6.71
CA ALA A 15 0.83 -4.44 5.77
C ALA A 15 0.46 -5.91 6.00
N VAL A 16 -0.03 -6.59 4.97
CA VAL A 16 -0.54 -7.97 5.07
C VAL A 16 0.12 -8.88 4.04
N MET A 17 0.20 -10.18 4.33
CA MET A 17 0.63 -11.19 3.35
C MET A 17 -0.62 -11.82 2.70
N PRO A 18 -0.96 -11.48 1.45
CA PRO A 18 -2.08 -12.11 0.76
C PRO A 18 -1.80 -13.60 0.50
N GLN A 19 -2.82 -14.44 0.64
CA GLN A 19 -2.81 -15.83 0.20
C GLN A 19 -3.47 -15.99 -1.18
N SER A 20 -4.27 -15.00 -1.59
CA SER A 20 -4.93 -14.94 -2.89
C SER A 20 -4.94 -13.53 -3.50
N MET A 21 -5.25 -13.43 -4.79
CA MET A 21 -5.54 -12.14 -5.43
C MET A 21 -6.79 -11.47 -4.82
N GLU A 22 -7.74 -12.25 -4.31
CA GLU A 22 -8.92 -11.71 -3.64
C GLU A 22 -8.56 -11.01 -2.32
N ASP A 23 -7.55 -11.49 -1.59
CA ASP A 23 -7.01 -10.77 -0.42
C ASP A 23 -6.43 -9.41 -0.81
N THR A 24 -5.78 -9.32 -1.98
CA THR A 24 -5.25 -8.04 -2.47
C THR A 24 -6.37 -7.07 -2.83
N LEU A 25 -7.47 -7.56 -3.41
CA LEU A 25 -8.67 -6.75 -3.68
C LEU A 25 -9.34 -6.29 -2.38
N ASN A 26 -9.44 -7.18 -1.39
CA ASN A 26 -9.98 -6.85 -0.07
C ASN A 26 -9.17 -5.75 0.61
N LEU A 27 -7.84 -5.79 0.51
CA LEU A 27 -6.99 -4.70 1.00
C LEU A 27 -7.29 -3.38 0.30
N LEU A 28 -7.41 -3.36 -1.03
CA LEU A 28 -7.73 -2.16 -1.80
C LEU A 28 -9.13 -1.61 -1.45
N LYS A 29 -10.10 -2.50 -1.22
CA LYS A 29 -11.44 -2.12 -0.74
C LYS A 29 -11.37 -1.45 0.62
N VAL A 30 -10.65 -2.03 1.58
CA VAL A 30 -10.41 -1.41 2.91
C VAL A 30 -9.73 -0.05 2.76
N THR A 31 -8.77 0.09 1.85
CA THR A 31 -8.09 1.36 1.57
C THR A 31 -9.10 2.43 1.14
N LEU A 32 -9.97 2.10 0.17
CA LEU A 32 -10.99 3.00 -0.34
C LEU A 32 -12.03 3.37 0.72
N ASP A 33 -12.45 2.40 1.54
CA ASP A 33 -13.41 2.63 2.63
C ASP A 33 -12.88 3.64 3.64
N PHE A 34 -11.60 3.56 4.01
CA PHE A 34 -10.96 4.52 4.94
C PHE A 34 -10.75 5.89 4.30
N LYS A 35 -10.38 5.94 3.02
CA LYS A 35 -10.31 7.21 2.27
C LYS A 35 -11.68 7.90 2.20
N ASN A 36 -12.76 7.17 1.97
CA ASN A 36 -14.12 7.72 1.95
C ASN A 36 -14.57 8.22 3.33
N LYS A 37 -14.00 7.68 4.42
CA LYS A 37 -14.20 8.17 5.80
C LYS A 37 -13.28 9.35 6.16
N GLY A 38 -12.44 9.83 5.25
CA GLY A 38 -11.46 10.90 5.53
C GLY A 38 -10.35 10.49 6.49
N LYS A 39 -10.11 9.18 6.66
CA LYS A 39 -9.10 8.63 7.57
C LYS A 39 -7.87 8.20 6.78
N PRO A 40 -6.72 8.89 6.90
CA PRO A 40 -5.54 8.62 6.09
C PRO A 40 -4.89 7.28 6.47
N VAL A 41 -4.67 6.42 5.48
CA VAL A 41 -4.10 5.07 5.68
C VAL A 41 -2.92 4.81 4.77
N CYS A 42 -2.01 3.95 5.21
CA CYS A 42 -0.97 3.34 4.37
C CYS A 42 -1.20 1.83 4.30
N THR A 43 -1.55 1.31 3.14
CA THR A 43 -1.94 -0.10 2.98
C THR A 43 -1.06 -0.80 1.96
N ILE A 44 -0.51 -1.97 2.31
CA ILE A 44 0.40 -2.74 1.46
C ILE A 44 0.05 -4.22 1.52
N ALA A 45 -0.14 -4.86 0.37
CA ALA A 45 -0.09 -6.31 0.27
C ALA A 45 1.36 -6.70 -0.07
N MET A 46 1.95 -7.57 0.74
CA MET A 46 3.34 -8.00 0.59
C MET A 46 3.47 -9.17 -0.39
N GLY A 47 4.71 -9.56 -0.67
CA GLY A 47 5.00 -10.72 -1.50
C GLY A 47 4.69 -10.50 -2.98
N LYS A 48 4.88 -11.57 -3.77
CA LYS A 48 4.73 -11.53 -5.22
C LYS A 48 3.30 -11.14 -5.64
N GLN A 49 2.29 -11.70 -4.97
CA GLN A 49 0.88 -11.41 -5.25
C GLN A 49 0.54 -9.94 -4.95
N GLY A 50 1.02 -9.41 -3.82
CA GLY A 50 0.72 -8.05 -3.38
C GLY A 50 1.57 -6.94 -4.01
N LYS A 51 2.64 -7.28 -4.74
CA LYS A 51 3.62 -6.33 -5.32
C LYS A 51 2.98 -5.11 -5.99
N HIS A 52 1.93 -5.33 -6.78
CA HIS A 52 1.23 -4.27 -7.51
C HIS A 52 0.54 -3.23 -6.61
N THR A 53 0.14 -3.61 -5.38
CA THR A 53 -0.52 -2.69 -4.44
C THR A 53 0.36 -1.54 -4.00
N ARG A 54 1.70 -1.67 -4.08
CA ARG A 54 2.64 -0.56 -3.80
C ARG A 54 2.51 0.60 -4.78
N VAL A 55 1.97 0.37 -5.97
CA VAL A 55 1.77 1.40 -7.00
C VAL A 55 0.29 1.76 -7.12
N VAL A 56 -0.59 0.75 -6.97
CA VAL A 56 -2.02 0.89 -7.22
C VAL A 56 -2.79 1.43 -6.01
N ALA A 57 -2.41 1.08 -4.77
CA ALA A 57 -3.15 1.51 -3.58
C ALA A 57 -3.28 3.05 -3.41
N PRO A 58 -2.31 3.88 -3.84
CA PRO A 58 -2.51 5.33 -3.89
C PRO A 58 -3.73 5.80 -4.70
N LEU A 59 -4.10 5.09 -5.78
CA LEU A 59 -5.32 5.41 -6.55
C LEU A 59 -6.60 5.20 -5.72
N TYR A 60 -6.54 4.29 -4.75
CA TYR A 60 -7.64 3.97 -3.83
C TYR A 60 -7.58 4.77 -2.52
N GLY A 61 -6.55 5.59 -2.32
CA GLY A 61 -6.43 6.49 -1.17
C GLY A 61 -5.37 6.14 -0.13
N SER A 62 -4.47 5.20 -0.42
CA SER A 62 -3.27 5.03 0.42
C SER A 62 -2.40 6.27 0.31
N VAL A 63 -2.15 6.96 1.43
CA VAL A 63 -1.42 8.24 1.43
C VAL A 63 0.10 8.07 1.38
N LEU A 64 0.59 6.85 1.60
CA LEU A 64 2.01 6.50 1.55
C LEU A 64 2.21 5.17 0.81
N THR A 65 3.37 5.00 0.21
CA THR A 65 3.89 3.71 -0.29
C THR A 65 5.37 3.55 0.05
N TYR A 66 5.88 2.32 -0.05
CA TYR A 66 7.26 1.98 0.27
C TYR A 66 7.90 1.27 -0.92
N ALA A 67 9.07 1.78 -1.30
CA ALA A 67 9.91 1.33 -2.39
C ALA A 67 11.35 1.14 -1.87
N SER A 68 12.15 0.35 -2.58
CA SER A 68 13.59 0.21 -2.30
C SER A 68 14.38 1.30 -3.02
N ILE A 69 15.60 1.61 -2.56
CA ILE A 69 16.50 2.53 -3.27
C ILE A 69 17.05 1.83 -4.51
N GLU A 70 17.55 0.60 -4.32
CA GLU A 70 18.02 -0.28 -5.39
C GLU A 70 17.32 -1.65 -5.28
N SER A 71 17.30 -2.40 -6.38
CA SER A 71 16.69 -3.74 -6.44
C SER A 71 17.24 -4.70 -5.38
N ASP A 72 18.54 -4.58 -5.07
CA ASP A 72 19.25 -5.48 -4.16
C ASP A 72 19.13 -5.07 -2.68
N THR A 73 18.54 -3.91 -2.41
CA THR A 73 18.34 -3.35 -1.06
C THR A 73 16.91 -3.53 -0.53
N ALA A 74 16.11 -4.38 -1.18
CA ALA A 74 14.71 -4.58 -0.84
C ALA A 74 14.53 -5.07 0.61
N ALA A 75 13.95 -4.24 1.47
CA ALA A 75 13.67 -4.57 2.88
C ALA A 75 12.50 -5.55 3.04
N ALA A 76 11.72 -5.80 1.98
CA ALA A 76 10.61 -6.75 1.98
C ALA A 76 10.39 -7.37 0.59
N PRO A 77 9.93 -8.64 0.51
CA PRO A 77 9.63 -9.31 -0.75
C PRO A 77 8.64 -8.50 -1.62
N GLY A 78 9.01 -8.29 -2.88
CA GLY A 78 8.19 -7.55 -3.83
C GLY A 78 8.25 -6.03 -3.70
N GLN A 79 9.26 -5.46 -3.03
CA GLN A 79 9.56 -4.03 -3.20
C GLN A 79 10.05 -3.76 -4.64
N LEU A 80 9.66 -2.60 -5.16
CA LEU A 80 10.09 -2.05 -6.43
C LEU A 80 11.05 -0.89 -6.14
N PRO A 81 12.05 -0.64 -7.00
CA PRO A 81 12.85 0.58 -6.93
C PRO A 81 11.98 1.86 -6.94
N ALA A 82 12.39 2.87 -6.19
CA ALA A 82 11.60 4.09 -5.99
C ALA A 82 11.36 4.88 -7.28
N ASP A 83 12.34 4.89 -8.18
CA ASP A 83 12.24 5.48 -9.52
C ASP A 83 11.21 4.74 -10.39
N GLU A 84 11.19 3.40 -10.36
CA GLU A 84 10.17 2.61 -11.05
C GLU A 84 8.77 2.88 -10.50
N VAL A 85 8.60 2.87 -9.17
CA VAL A 85 7.30 3.18 -8.53
C VAL A 85 6.84 4.57 -8.95
N LYS A 86 7.72 5.58 -8.87
CA LYS A 86 7.41 6.95 -9.25
C LYS A 86 6.96 7.02 -10.72
N LYS A 87 7.71 6.40 -11.63
CA LYS A 87 7.39 6.38 -13.06
C LYS A 87 6.02 5.78 -13.33
N ILE A 88 5.69 4.63 -12.72
CA ILE A 88 4.39 3.99 -12.94
C ILE A 88 3.27 4.84 -12.32
N MET A 89 3.48 5.42 -11.14
CA MET A 89 2.49 6.32 -10.53
C MET A 89 2.24 7.57 -11.36
N GLU A 90 3.25 8.13 -12.03
CA GLU A 90 3.10 9.25 -12.96
C GLU A 90 2.34 8.84 -14.23
N MET A 91 2.49 7.60 -14.70
CA MET A 91 1.74 7.08 -15.86
C MET A 91 0.26 6.78 -15.56
N LEU A 92 -0.09 6.53 -14.30
CA LEU A 92 -1.46 6.19 -13.88
C LEU A 92 -2.28 7.40 -13.41
N LYS A 93 -1.66 8.59 -13.33
CA LYS A 93 -2.31 9.86 -13.00
C LYS A 93 -2.75 10.58 -14.28
#